data_AF-M9RHA0-F1
#
_entry.id   AF-M9RHA0-F1
#
_cell.length_a   1.000
_cell.length_b   1.000
_cell.length_c   1.000
_cell.angle_alpha   90.00
_cell.angle_beta   90.00
_cell.angle_gamma   90.00
#
_symmetry.space_group_name_H-M   'P 1'
#
loop_
_entity.id
_entity.type
_entity.pdbx_description
1 polymer ?
#
loop_
_entity_poly.entity_id
_entity_poly.type
_entity_poly.pdbx_seq_one_letter_code
_entity_poly.pdbx_strand_id
1 'polypeptide(L)'
;MNATELIGLNIQNLRQSRRWSQERLAAEAGIDQSYVSLIEHGQSSPTAKKLEQIAKALGVSIKELHNERGINVPISHEQRLEAEPVAKLICPKTGVKMGEVYVWDNGEHQLSVRSEFEERFFPKKGM
;
A
#
# COMPACT_ATOMS: atom_id res chain seq x y z
N MET A 1 3.34 4.56 18.85
CA MET A 1 4.24 4.32 17.71
C MET A 1 5.30 5.41 17.72
N ASN A 2 6.57 5.06 17.79
CA ASN A 2 7.70 6.00 17.71
C ASN A 2 8.15 6.20 16.26
N ALA A 3 9.07 7.15 16.02
CA ALA A 3 9.54 7.47 14.67
C ALA A 3 10.18 6.28 13.93
N THR A 4 10.90 5.41 14.65
CA THR A 4 11.55 4.22 14.07
C THR A 4 10.51 3.19 13.61
N GLU A 5 9.50 2.93 14.44
CA GLU A 5 8.38 2.05 14.11
C GLU A 5 7.62 2.57 12.89
N LEU A 6 7.35 3.89 12.81
CA LEU A 6 6.63 4.52 11.70
C LEU A 6 7.37 4.33 10.37
N ILE A 7 8.67 4.61 10.37
CA ILE A 7 9.53 4.42 9.21
C ILE A 7 9.54 2.95 8.76
N GLY A 8 9.69 2.03 9.72
CA GLY A 8 9.67 0.58 9.45
C GLY A 8 8.39 0.13 8.76
N LEU A 9 7.23 0.56 9.28
CA LEU A 9 5.93 0.25 8.71
C LEU A 9 5.77 0.84 7.30
N ASN A 10 6.18 2.10 7.09
CA ASN A 10 6.10 2.75 5.77
C ASN A 10 6.95 2.01 4.72
N ILE A 11 8.18 1.61 5.09
CA ILE A 11 9.05 0.80 4.23
C ILE A 11 8.38 -0.53 3.89
N GLN A 12 7.83 -1.22 4.89
CA GLN A 12 7.14 -2.50 4.70
C GLN A 12 5.94 -2.37 3.75
N ASN A 13 5.10 -1.36 3.94
CA ASN A 13 3.91 -1.12 3.12
C ASN A 13 4.29 -0.83 1.65
N LEU A 14 5.26 0.05 1.44
CA LEU A 14 5.76 0.36 0.10
C LEU A 14 6.34 -0.88 -0.58
N ARG A 15 7.12 -1.69 0.15
CA ARG A 15 7.65 -2.96 -0.35
C ARG A 15 6.53 -3.93 -0.74
N GLN A 16 5.52 -4.12 0.11
CA GLN A 16 4.41 -5.04 -0.14
C GLN A 16 3.52 -4.58 -1.29
N SER A 17 3.29 -3.27 -1.45
CA SER A 17 2.54 -2.72 -2.60
C SER A 17 3.18 -3.10 -3.94
N ARG A 18 4.50 -3.32 -3.95
CA ARG A 18 5.27 -3.78 -5.11
C ARG A 18 5.39 -5.30 -5.21
N ARG A 19 4.83 -6.05 -4.25
CA ARG A 19 4.97 -7.50 -4.10
C ARG A 19 6.43 -7.95 -3.97
N TRP A 20 7.26 -7.15 -3.31
CA TRP A 20 8.67 -7.47 -3.09
C TRP A 20 8.86 -8.24 -1.78
N SER A 21 9.78 -9.20 -1.76
CA SER A 21 10.27 -9.81 -0.52
C SER A 21 11.28 -8.90 0.18
N GLN A 22 11.61 -9.17 1.44
CA GLN A 22 12.64 -8.40 2.16
C GLN A 22 14.01 -8.58 1.50
N GLU A 23 14.32 -9.78 1.01
CA GLU A 23 15.53 -10.10 0.24
C GLU A 23 15.61 -9.24 -1.02
N ARG A 24 14.48 -9.06 -1.72
CA ARG A 24 14.43 -8.21 -2.91
C ARG A 24 14.71 -6.75 -2.58
N LEU A 25 14.06 -6.20 -1.54
CA LEU A 25 14.32 -4.81 -1.13
C LEU A 25 15.79 -4.62 -0.72
N ALA A 26 16.33 -5.58 0.03
CA ALA A 26 17.72 -5.58 0.46
C ALA A 26 18.70 -5.53 -0.72
N ALA A 27 18.48 -6.37 -1.72
CA ALA A 27 19.27 -6.39 -2.95
C ALA A 27 19.18 -5.06 -3.72
N GLU A 28 17.98 -4.53 -3.94
CA GLU A 28 17.76 -3.27 -4.67
C GLU A 28 18.33 -2.05 -3.93
N ALA A 29 18.29 -2.05 -2.59
CA ALA A 29 18.84 -0.97 -1.77
C ALA A 29 20.35 -1.13 -1.49
N GLY A 30 20.95 -2.29 -1.79
CA GLY A 30 22.35 -2.59 -1.46
C GLY A 30 22.59 -2.61 0.06
N ILE A 31 21.69 -3.25 0.81
CA ILE A 31 21.75 -3.41 2.26
C ILE A 31 21.47 -4.87 2.66
N ASP A 32 21.77 -5.26 3.89
CA ASP A 32 21.50 -6.62 4.37
C ASP A 32 20.00 -6.89 4.58
N GLN A 33 19.54 -8.09 4.21
CA GLN A 33 18.15 -8.50 4.42
C GLN A 33 17.77 -8.54 5.90
N SER A 34 18.68 -8.98 6.77
CA SER A 34 18.48 -8.96 8.22
C SER A 34 18.27 -7.53 8.73
N TYR A 35 18.96 -6.56 8.13
CA TYR A 35 18.80 -5.15 8.45
C TYR A 35 17.44 -4.62 7.99
N VAL A 36 16.97 -5.00 6.79
CA VAL A 36 15.59 -4.70 6.34
C VAL A 36 14.58 -5.23 7.35
N SER A 37 14.74 -6.48 7.80
CA SER A 37 13.85 -7.07 8.80
C SER A 37 13.86 -6.28 10.12
N LEU A 38 15.04 -5.93 10.65
CA LEU A 38 15.14 -5.13 11.88
C LEU A 38 14.47 -3.75 11.74
N ILE A 39 14.62 -3.09 10.58
CA ILE A 39 13.97 -1.81 10.31
C ILE A 39 12.46 -1.97 10.27
N GLU A 40 11.93 -2.94 9.53
CA GLU A 40 10.49 -3.16 9.38
C GLU A 40 9.80 -3.52 10.70
N HIS A 41 10.51 -4.15 11.63
CA HIS A 41 10.01 -4.44 12.98
C HIS A 41 10.26 -3.29 13.99
N GLY A 42 10.77 -2.14 13.55
CA GLY A 42 11.07 -0.99 14.43
C GLY A 42 12.24 -1.22 15.39
N GLN A 43 13.03 -2.27 15.19
CA GLN A 43 14.14 -2.68 16.06
C GLN A 43 15.47 -1.99 15.71
N SER A 44 15.54 -1.31 14.56
CA SER A 44 16.72 -0.54 14.17
C SER A 44 16.32 0.79 13.53
N SER A 45 17.03 1.86 13.92
CA SER A 45 16.89 3.19 13.32
C SER A 45 17.92 3.35 12.19
N PRO A 46 17.49 3.43 10.92
CA PRO A 46 18.43 3.58 9.81
C PRO A 46 19.04 4.98 9.76
N THR A 47 20.31 5.05 9.37
CA THR A 47 20.95 6.34 9.10
C THR A 47 20.33 7.03 7.89
N ALA A 48 20.48 8.35 7.78
CA ALA A 48 19.99 9.12 6.64
C ALA A 48 20.44 8.54 5.29
N LYS A 49 21.70 8.07 5.20
CA LYS A 49 22.24 7.42 4.00
C LYS A 49 21.52 6.12 3.67
N LYS A 50 21.22 5.28 4.68
CA LYS A 50 20.48 4.02 4.49
C LYS A 50 19.02 4.28 4.08
N LEU A 51 18.39 5.29 4.67
CA LEU A 51 17.06 5.75 4.26
C LEU A 51 17.03 6.22 2.81
N GLU A 52 18.04 6.97 2.37
CA GLU A 52 18.15 7.39 0.97
C GLU A 52 18.28 6.20 0.01
N GLN A 53 19.10 5.19 0.36
CA GLN A 53 19.22 3.96 -0.41
C GLN A 53 17.88 3.22 -0.54
N ILE A 54 17.16 3.08 0.57
CA ILE A 54 15.85 2.42 0.62
C ILE A 54 14.81 3.21 -0.19
N ALA A 55 14.75 4.53 -0.01
CA ALA A 55 13.83 5.40 -0.74
C ALA A 55 14.07 5.31 -2.25
N LYS A 56 15.34 5.35 -2.67
CA LYS A 56 15.75 5.20 -4.07
C LYS A 56 15.35 3.84 -4.64
N ALA A 57 15.60 2.75 -3.91
CA ALA A 57 15.19 1.40 -4.31
C ALA A 57 13.67 1.27 -4.48
N LEU A 58 12.91 1.88 -3.59
CA LEU A 58 11.44 1.90 -3.64
C LEU A 58 10.88 2.92 -4.65
N GLY A 59 11.70 3.77 -5.24
CA GLY A 59 11.30 4.82 -6.18
C GLY A 59 10.43 5.91 -5.54
N VAL A 60 10.70 6.26 -4.28
CA VAL A 60 9.97 7.29 -3.51
C VAL A 60 10.93 8.35 -2.96
N SER A 61 10.39 9.47 -2.49
CA SER A 61 11.20 10.45 -1.75
C SER A 61 11.41 10.02 -0.29
N ILE A 62 12.46 10.51 0.37
CA ILE A 62 12.68 10.24 1.81
C ILE A 62 11.49 10.71 2.65
N LYS A 63 10.84 11.82 2.29
CA LYS A 63 9.64 12.33 2.96
C LYS A 63 8.53 11.27 3.01
N GLU A 64 8.37 10.47 1.97
CA GLU A 64 7.38 9.39 1.92
C GLU A 64 7.61 8.31 2.99
N LEU A 65 8.86 8.08 3.40
CA LEU A 65 9.19 7.14 4.46
C LEU A 65 8.87 7.71 5.86
N HIS A 66 8.84 9.04 5.98
CA HIS A 66 8.55 9.78 7.21
C HIS A 66 7.10 10.23 7.32
N ASN A 67 6.31 10.07 6.26
CA ASN A 67 4.93 10.52 6.28
C ASN A 67 4.21 9.86 7.45
N GLU A 68 3.57 10.69 8.27
CA GLU A 68 2.48 10.30 9.15
C GLU A 68 1.29 9.92 8.26
N ARG A 69 1.47 8.91 7.40
CA ARG A 69 0.32 8.29 6.76
C ARG A 69 -0.49 7.71 7.89
N GLY A 70 -1.76 8.12 7.92
CA GLY A 70 -2.72 7.76 8.94
C GLY A 70 -2.49 6.32 9.33
N ILE A 71 -2.31 6.15 10.64
CA ILE A 71 -2.54 4.93 11.40
C ILE A 71 -3.43 4.02 10.55
N ASN A 72 -3.04 2.75 10.39
CA ASN A 72 -3.92 1.72 9.85
C ASN A 72 -5.12 1.55 10.80
N VAL A 73 -5.96 2.58 10.90
CA VAL A 73 -7.27 2.56 11.50
C VAL A 73 -8.07 1.79 10.48
N PRO A 74 -8.54 0.58 10.82
CA PRO A 74 -9.51 -0.10 9.99
C PRO A 74 -10.62 0.91 9.72
N ILE A 75 -10.88 1.20 8.44
CA ILE A 75 -11.98 2.08 8.08
C ILE A 75 -13.22 1.46 8.71
N SER A 76 -13.91 2.23 9.56
CA SER A 76 -15.13 1.74 10.18
C SER A 76 -16.17 1.44 9.09
N HIS A 77 -17.19 0.65 9.41
CA HIS A 77 -18.27 0.41 8.45
C HIS A 77 -18.95 1.73 8.07
N GLU A 78 -19.22 2.64 9.03
CA GLU A 78 -19.74 3.98 8.72
C GLU A 78 -18.84 4.76 7.75
N GLN A 79 -17.53 4.81 7.97
CA GLN A 79 -16.60 5.55 7.10
C GLN A 79 -16.53 4.96 5.67
N ARG A 80 -16.87 3.68 5.50
CA ARG A 80 -17.04 3.09 4.16
C ARG A 80 -18.36 3.51 3.51
N LEU A 81 -19.44 3.63 4.31
CA LEU A 81 -20.77 4.02 3.83
C LEU A 81 -20.83 5.51 3.43
N GLU A 82 -20.03 6.35 4.08
CA GLU A 82 -19.97 7.79 3.83
C GLU A 82 -18.98 8.19 2.73
N ALA A 83 -18.22 7.23 2.18
CA ALA A 83 -17.17 7.52 1.20
C ALA A 83 -17.76 7.90 -0.17
N GLU A 84 -17.29 9.02 -0.72
CA GLU A 84 -17.58 9.39 -2.10
C GLU A 84 -16.59 8.72 -3.08
N PRO A 85 -17.04 8.28 -4.26
CA PRO A 85 -16.19 7.61 -5.23
C PRO A 85 -15.22 8.61 -5.89
N VAL A 86 -13.94 8.24 -5.96
CA VAL A 86 -12.89 9.06 -6.59
C VAL A 86 -12.75 8.81 -8.10
N ALA A 87 -13.25 7.66 -8.58
CA ALA A 87 -13.21 7.32 -10.00
C ALA A 87 -14.33 6.35 -10.40
N LYS A 88 -14.65 6.33 -11.70
CA LYS A 88 -15.61 5.41 -12.33
C LYS A 88 -14.87 4.34 -13.12
N LEU A 89 -15.29 3.09 -12.96
CA LEU A 89 -14.81 1.99 -13.79
C LEU A 89 -15.70 1.86 -15.04
N ILE A 90 -15.14 2.15 -16.22
CA ILE A 90 -15.85 2.14 -17.49
C ILE A 90 -15.25 1.09 -18.42
N CYS A 91 -16.11 0.29 -19.06
CA CYS A 91 -15.67 -0.66 -20.08
C CYS A 91 -15.21 0.11 -21.34
N PRO A 92 -13.94 0.00 -21.77
CA PRO A 92 -13.44 0.79 -22.90
C PRO A 92 -14.06 0.38 -24.25
N LYS A 93 -14.61 -0.84 -24.36
CA LYS A 93 -15.22 -1.33 -25.60
C LYS A 93 -16.66 -0.90 -25.78
N THR A 94 -17.41 -0.78 -24.69
CA THR A 94 -18.87 -0.58 -24.74
C THR A 94 -19.31 0.74 -24.11
N GLY A 95 -18.43 1.43 -23.37
CA GLY A 95 -18.77 2.64 -22.61
C GLY A 95 -19.61 2.37 -21.35
N VAL A 96 -19.93 1.12 -21.05
CA VAL A 96 -20.76 0.76 -19.90
C VAL A 96 -20.02 1.00 -18.59
N LYS A 97 -20.65 1.70 -17.64
CA LYS A 97 -20.17 1.84 -16.26
C LYS A 97 -20.29 0.48 -15.56
N MET A 98 -19.14 -0.08 -15.20
CA MET A 98 -19.02 -1.37 -14.50
C MET A 98 -18.97 -1.21 -12.98
N GLY A 99 -18.53 -0.05 -12.49
CA GLY A 99 -18.28 0.14 -11.06
C GLY A 99 -17.75 1.51 -10.67
N GLU A 100 -17.31 1.60 -9.42
CA GLU A 100 -16.73 2.78 -8.79
C GLU A 100 -15.50 2.42 -7.97
N VAL A 101 -14.56 3.35 -7.86
CA VAL A 101 -13.33 3.23 -7.08
C VAL A 101 -13.42 4.17 -5.89
N TYR A 102 -13.17 3.64 -4.72
CA TYR A 102 -13.05 4.39 -3.47
C TYR A 102 -11.60 4.32 -3.03
N VAL A 103 -11.07 5.46 -2.61
CA VAL A 103 -9.73 5.59 -2.03
C VAL A 103 -9.88 6.42 -0.78
N TRP A 104 -9.30 5.96 0.32
CA TRP A 104 -9.33 6.67 1.59
C TRP A 104 -7.97 7.28 1.90
N ASP A 105 -7.94 8.22 2.85
CA ASP A 105 -6.73 8.95 3.24
C ASP A 105 -5.60 8.03 3.77
N ASN A 106 -5.96 6.85 4.28
CA ASN A 106 -5.00 5.82 4.70
C ASN A 106 -4.41 5.01 3.52
N GLY A 107 -4.83 5.28 2.29
CA GLY A 107 -4.40 4.57 1.08
C GLY A 107 -5.08 3.22 0.83
N GLU A 108 -6.03 2.80 1.68
CA GLU A 108 -6.92 1.70 1.32
C GLU A 108 -7.72 2.08 0.07
N HIS A 109 -8.05 1.07 -0.72
CA HIS A 109 -8.88 1.23 -1.90
C HIS A 109 -9.86 0.07 -2.02
N GLN A 110 -11.07 0.37 -2.46
CA GLN A 110 -12.13 -0.60 -2.69
C GLN A 110 -12.72 -0.38 -4.07
N LEU A 111 -13.03 -1.48 -4.75
CA LEU A 111 -13.78 -1.47 -5.98
C LEU A 111 -15.22 -1.91 -5.67
N SER A 112 -16.18 -1.07 -6.01
CA SER A 112 -17.57 -1.49 -6.15
C SER A 112 -17.78 -1.91 -7.61
N VAL A 113 -18.32 -3.10 -7.81
CA VAL A 113 -18.69 -3.62 -9.12
C VAL A 113 -20.19 -3.84 -9.10
N ARG A 114 -20.90 -3.47 -10.17
CA ARG A 114 -22.34 -3.75 -10.26
C ARG A 114 -22.54 -5.26 -10.24
N SER A 115 -23.58 -5.73 -9.54
CA SER A 115 -23.89 -7.15 -9.34
C SER A 115 -23.87 -7.98 -10.63
N GLU A 116 -24.39 -7.42 -11.72
CA GLU A 116 -24.40 -8.00 -13.06
C GLU A 116 -23.00 -8.28 -13.67
N PHE A 117 -21.93 -7.73 -13.08
CA PHE A 117 -20.55 -7.95 -13.47
C PHE A 117 -19.70 -8.65 -12.39
N GLU A 118 -20.23 -8.89 -11.18
CA GLU A 118 -19.44 -9.43 -10.06
C GLU A 118 -18.80 -10.78 -10.39
N GLU A 119 -19.56 -11.72 -10.97
CA GLU A 119 -19.05 -13.04 -11.35
C GLU A 119 -17.94 -12.99 -12.39
N ARG A 120 -17.90 -11.92 -13.20
CA ARG A 120 -16.87 -11.70 -14.24
C ARG A 120 -15.55 -11.22 -13.65
N PHE A 121 -15.59 -10.43 -12.58
CA PHE A 121 -14.41 -9.83 -11.96
C PHE A 121 -13.91 -10.61 -10.74
N PHE A 122 -14.82 -11.28 -10.02
CA PHE A 122 -14.55 -12.05 -8.81
C PHE A 122 -15.14 -13.45 -8.94
N PRO A 123 -14.61 -14.31 -9.84
CA PRO A 123 -15.08 -15.68 -9.94
C PRO A 123 -14.88 -16.35 -8.59
N LYS A 124 -15.97 -16.88 -8.00
CA LYS A 124 -15.87 -17.66 -6.76
C LYS A 124 -14.94 -18.82 -7.03
N LYS A 125 -13.80 -18.88 -6.33
CA LYS A 125 -12.94 -20.07 -6.34
C LYS A 125 -13.83 -21.26 -5.97
N GLY A 126 -13.81 -22.30 -6.81
CA GLY A 126 -14.54 -23.53 -6.55
C GLY A 126 -14.29 -24.02 -5.12
N MET A 127 -15.38 -24.39 -4.45
CA MET A 127 -15.36 -25.06 -3.15
C MET A 127 -14.55 -26.35 -3.18
#